data_AF-A0A6N7RJL8-F1
#
_entry.id   AF-A0A6N7RJL8-F1
#
_cell.length_a   1.000
_cell.length_b   1.000
_cell.length_c   1.000
_cell.angle_alpha   90.00
_cell.angle_beta   90.00
_cell.angle_gamma   90.00
#
_symmetry.space_group_name_H-M   'P 1'
#
loop_
_entity.id
_entity.type
_entity.pdbx_description
1 polymer ?
#
loop_
_entity_poly.entity_id
_entity_poly.type
_entity_poly.pdbx_seq_one_letter_code
_entity_poly.pdbx_strand_id
1 'polypeptide(L)'
;MNTYLSHTSALEWLARTPEKALALAASDHRRRLPRRNGAGIPCAGKASRAVIDGLAASGVGRLAVPVHVLVPSDRCRTRCAAARCHVRSGGFPAHSFIPAAADTFSSSPELAFVQMAETLDPPRLVKLGDELCGTYGIETVGIVDFDRESPFTTVERLERFLLKAERMPGLEKARRAARRIAPGSASPMETAVILLFCLPPRLGGYGLPLPAMNGRANLKKQAGLKPSDKRYRCDLLWTDAGIAVEYDSFLHHSSRAELANDARRRNDLLARNVTVVSITGRTVWNLIELDRIARLLAKRLGKRLDVGGSGWRKAQHELHGMLTGSFFSER
;
A
#
# COMPACT_ATOMS: atom_id res chain seq x y z
N MET A 1 9.02 14.83 -27.18
CA MET A 1 9.09 15.72 -25.99
C MET A 1 8.72 14.87 -24.79
N ASN A 2 9.56 14.77 -23.77
CA ASN A 2 9.28 13.86 -22.65
C ASN A 2 8.18 14.37 -21.72
N THR A 3 7.18 13.55 -21.44
CA THR A 3 6.13 13.77 -20.43
C THR A 3 6.37 12.87 -19.22
N TYR A 4 6.18 13.40 -18.01
CA TYR A 4 6.41 12.66 -16.75
C TYR A 4 5.13 12.64 -15.92
N LEU A 5 4.44 11.51 -15.90
CA LEU A 5 3.28 11.27 -15.03
C LEU A 5 3.74 11.24 -13.57
N SER A 6 2.91 11.79 -12.68
CA SER A 6 3.28 12.02 -11.29
C SER A 6 2.08 11.86 -10.35
N HIS A 7 2.32 11.73 -9.04
CA HIS A 7 1.26 11.67 -8.02
C HIS A 7 0.17 10.64 -8.39
N THR A 8 -1.11 11.03 -8.29
CA THR A 8 -2.28 10.19 -8.58
C THR A 8 -2.23 9.54 -9.96
N SER A 9 -1.89 10.29 -11.02
CA SER A 9 -1.85 9.73 -12.37
C SER A 9 -0.73 8.72 -12.59
N ALA A 10 0.39 8.85 -11.87
CA ALA A 10 1.42 7.81 -11.88
C ALA A 10 0.94 6.52 -11.19
N LEU A 11 0.25 6.65 -10.05
CA LEU A 11 -0.35 5.52 -9.35
C LEU A 11 -1.45 4.85 -10.19
N GLU A 12 -2.31 5.60 -10.85
CA GLU A 12 -3.34 5.06 -11.76
C GLU A 12 -2.71 4.27 -12.91
N TRP A 13 -1.67 4.82 -13.54
CA TRP A 13 -0.94 4.11 -14.58
C TRP A 13 -0.30 2.82 -14.05
N LEU A 14 0.37 2.88 -12.89
CA LEU A 14 0.93 1.70 -12.24
C LEU A 14 -0.15 0.65 -11.98
N ALA A 15 -1.27 1.04 -11.37
CA ALA A 15 -2.35 0.12 -11.01
C ALA A 15 -3.04 -0.53 -12.22
N ARG A 16 -3.14 0.16 -13.36
CA ARG A 16 -3.74 -0.38 -14.59
C ARG A 16 -2.77 -1.20 -15.44
N THR A 17 -1.47 -1.05 -15.24
CA THR A 17 -0.47 -1.72 -16.09
C THR A 17 -0.30 -3.17 -15.64
N PRO A 18 -0.44 -4.16 -16.55
CA PRO A 18 -0.26 -5.57 -16.20
C PRO A 18 1.10 -5.84 -15.55
N GLU A 19 1.13 -6.74 -14.57
CA GLU A 19 2.33 -7.05 -13.77
C GLU A 19 3.56 -7.38 -14.64
N LYS A 20 3.36 -8.20 -15.69
CA LYS A 20 4.43 -8.56 -16.64
C LYS A 20 5.01 -7.34 -17.36
N ALA A 21 4.16 -6.40 -17.78
CA ALA A 21 4.58 -5.20 -18.47
C ALA A 21 5.35 -4.26 -17.52
N LEU A 22 4.90 -4.12 -16.27
CA LEU A 22 5.63 -3.38 -15.25
C LEU A 22 7.00 -4.00 -14.96
N ALA A 23 7.09 -5.33 -14.87
CA ALA A 23 8.35 -6.03 -14.64
C ALA A 23 9.35 -5.79 -15.78
N LEU A 24 8.89 -5.85 -17.04
CA LEU A 24 9.71 -5.52 -18.21
C LEU A 24 10.18 -4.05 -18.18
N ALA A 25 9.29 -3.10 -17.89
CA ALA A 25 9.66 -1.68 -17.81
C ALA A 25 10.61 -1.38 -16.63
N ALA A 26 10.46 -2.07 -15.52
CA ALA A 26 11.31 -1.92 -14.33
C ALA A 26 12.73 -2.47 -14.52
N SER A 27 12.86 -3.55 -15.32
CA SER A 27 14.13 -4.23 -15.66
C SER A 27 14.89 -3.59 -16.81
N ASP A 28 14.24 -2.80 -17.67
CA ASP A 28 14.92 -2.00 -18.69
C ASP A 28 15.65 -0.77 -18.08
N HIS A 29 16.74 -1.03 -17.38
CA HIS A 29 17.58 0.00 -16.76
C HIS A 29 18.10 1.04 -17.75
N ARG A 30 18.20 0.71 -19.05
CA ARG A 30 18.71 1.63 -20.08
C ARG A 30 17.70 2.72 -20.40
N ARG A 31 16.40 2.42 -20.32
CA ARG A 31 15.31 3.38 -20.58
C ARG A 31 14.84 4.11 -19.32
N ARG A 32 15.13 3.61 -18.12
CA ARG A 32 14.79 4.31 -16.88
C ARG A 32 15.61 5.59 -16.68
N LEU A 33 14.96 6.63 -16.15
CA LEU A 33 15.55 7.94 -15.92
C LEU A 33 15.41 8.37 -14.45
N PRO A 34 16.29 9.26 -13.95
CA PRO A 34 17.61 9.52 -14.50
C PRO A 34 18.53 8.28 -14.36
N ARG A 35 19.62 8.21 -15.14
CA ARG A 35 20.58 7.09 -15.02
C ARG A 35 21.54 7.21 -13.82
N ARG A 36 21.71 8.42 -13.29
CA ARG A 36 22.57 8.73 -12.15
C ARG A 36 21.78 9.52 -11.12
N ASN A 37 22.14 9.39 -9.84
CA ASN A 37 21.55 10.19 -8.78
C ASN A 37 21.82 11.67 -9.01
N GLY A 38 20.87 12.51 -8.61
CA GLY A 38 21.03 13.97 -8.64
C GLY A 38 20.80 14.60 -10.02
N ALA A 39 20.54 13.82 -11.07
CA ALA A 39 20.20 14.39 -12.37
C ALA A 39 18.73 14.85 -12.40
N GLY A 40 18.51 16.03 -12.94
CA GLY A 40 17.19 16.63 -13.11
C GLY A 40 16.46 16.13 -14.35
N ILE A 41 15.22 16.59 -14.49
CA ILE A 41 14.40 16.36 -15.67
C ILE A 41 14.63 17.50 -16.67
N PRO A 42 14.91 17.22 -17.96
CA PRO A 42 15.07 18.27 -18.96
C PRO A 42 13.75 19.02 -19.19
N CYS A 43 13.79 20.35 -19.35
CA CYS A 43 12.63 21.08 -19.87
C CYS A 43 12.61 20.91 -21.39
N ALA A 44 11.73 20.03 -21.87
CA ALA A 44 11.56 19.74 -23.30
C ALA A 44 10.38 20.51 -23.93
N GLY A 45 9.74 21.42 -23.20
CA GLY A 45 8.55 22.18 -23.62
C GLY A 45 7.47 22.21 -22.54
N LYS A 46 6.30 22.80 -22.87
CA LYS A 46 5.10 22.77 -22.02
C LYS A 46 4.26 21.54 -22.35
N ALA A 47 3.76 20.82 -21.34
CA ALA A 47 2.87 19.67 -21.52
C ALA A 47 1.52 20.14 -22.08
N SER A 48 1.44 20.40 -23.39
CA SER A 48 0.29 21.05 -24.03
C SER A 48 -0.98 20.21 -23.89
N ARG A 49 -2.15 20.83 -24.09
CA ARG A 49 -3.41 20.10 -24.08
C ARG A 49 -3.41 18.93 -25.08
N ALA A 50 -2.85 19.13 -26.28
CA ALA A 50 -2.71 18.08 -27.28
C ALA A 50 -1.86 16.89 -26.79
N VAL A 51 -0.79 17.15 -26.03
CA VAL A 51 0.02 16.08 -25.41
C VAL A 51 -0.82 15.30 -24.40
N ILE A 52 -1.56 16.01 -23.53
CA ILE A 52 -2.39 15.39 -22.48
C ILE A 52 -3.54 14.57 -23.08
N ASP A 53 -4.27 15.14 -24.05
CA ASP A 53 -5.37 14.47 -24.74
C ASP A 53 -4.86 13.25 -25.55
N GLY A 54 -3.62 13.32 -26.05
CA GLY A 54 -2.95 12.24 -26.78
C GLY A 54 -2.40 11.10 -25.92
N LEU A 55 -2.27 11.25 -24.60
CA LEU A 55 -1.65 10.24 -23.73
C LEU A 55 -2.34 8.87 -23.84
N ALA A 56 -3.67 8.85 -23.86
CA ALA A 56 -4.44 7.61 -23.96
C ALA A 56 -4.14 6.86 -25.27
N ALA A 57 -4.09 7.60 -26.39
CA ALA A 57 -3.76 7.06 -27.71
C ALA A 57 -2.28 6.64 -27.82
N SER A 58 -1.42 7.14 -26.93
CA SER A 58 0.02 6.83 -26.90
C SER A 58 0.34 5.50 -26.21
N GLY A 59 -0.66 4.79 -25.68
CA GLY A 59 -0.49 3.52 -24.98
C GLY A 59 -0.38 3.63 -23.46
N VAL A 60 -0.53 4.83 -22.88
CA VAL A 60 -0.60 5.04 -21.42
C VAL A 60 -1.96 4.60 -20.86
N GLY A 61 -2.96 4.46 -21.72
CA GLY A 61 -4.34 4.17 -21.32
C GLY A 61 -5.07 5.39 -20.75
N ARG A 62 -6.31 5.20 -20.30
CA ARG A 62 -7.16 6.27 -19.80
C ARG A 62 -6.80 6.63 -18.35
N LEU A 63 -6.50 7.90 -18.10
CA LEU A 63 -6.22 8.47 -16.78
C LEU A 63 -7.35 9.41 -16.36
N ALA A 64 -7.55 9.57 -15.05
CA ALA A 64 -8.48 10.55 -14.52
C ALA A 64 -7.98 11.98 -14.79
N VAL A 65 -8.92 12.91 -14.92
CA VAL A 65 -8.66 14.33 -15.16
C VAL A 65 -8.87 15.09 -13.85
N PRO A 66 -7.98 16.04 -13.47
CA PRO A 66 -6.79 16.47 -14.20
C PRO A 66 -5.67 15.44 -14.19
N VAL A 67 -4.94 15.28 -15.30
CA VAL A 67 -3.74 14.44 -15.36
C VAL A 67 -2.60 15.14 -14.62
N HIS A 68 -2.00 14.45 -13.64
CA HIS A 68 -0.90 14.95 -12.84
C HIS A 68 0.44 14.75 -13.57
N VAL A 69 1.11 15.84 -13.91
CA VAL A 69 2.41 15.83 -14.60
C VAL A 69 3.47 16.58 -13.80
N LEU A 70 4.70 16.06 -13.84
CA LEU A 70 5.87 16.68 -13.22
C LEU A 70 6.60 17.54 -14.24
N VAL A 71 6.91 18.79 -13.88
CA VAL A 71 7.63 19.73 -14.73
C VAL A 71 8.84 20.33 -13.98
N PRO A 72 9.97 20.60 -14.65
CA PRO A 72 11.20 21.01 -13.98
C PRO A 72 11.20 22.47 -13.48
N SER A 73 10.32 23.32 -14.02
CA SER A 73 10.15 24.71 -13.58
C SER A 73 8.72 25.19 -13.82
N ASP A 74 8.37 26.31 -13.19
CA ASP A 74 7.09 27.01 -13.37
C ASP A 74 6.86 27.47 -14.82
N ARG A 75 7.92 27.80 -15.56
CA ARG A 75 7.88 28.17 -16.99
C ARG A 75 7.39 27.03 -17.88
N CYS A 76 7.67 25.79 -17.50
CA CYS A 76 7.24 24.60 -18.24
C CYS A 76 5.80 24.16 -17.85
N ARG A 77 5.13 24.88 -16.94
CA ARG A 77 3.70 24.62 -16.60
C ARG A 77 2.79 24.91 -17.79
N THR A 78 1.82 24.04 -17.95
CA THR A 78 0.65 24.30 -18.79
C THR A 78 -0.51 24.77 -17.93
N ARG A 79 -1.19 25.84 -18.35
CA ARG A 79 -2.45 26.28 -17.73
C ARG A 79 -3.59 25.62 -18.50
N CYS A 80 -4.04 24.45 -18.03
CA CYS A 80 -5.14 23.72 -18.63
C CYS A 80 -5.92 22.98 -17.53
N ALA A 81 -7.25 23.01 -17.58
CA ALA A 81 -8.08 22.26 -16.63
C ALA A 81 -7.84 20.74 -16.70
N ALA A 82 -7.39 20.24 -17.86
CA ALA A 82 -7.11 18.82 -18.06
C ALA A 82 -5.79 18.35 -17.43
N ALA A 83 -4.94 19.25 -16.94
CA ALA A 83 -3.61 18.90 -16.42
C ALA A 83 -3.23 19.67 -15.15
N ARG A 84 -2.72 18.95 -14.16
CA ARG A 84 -2.16 19.51 -12.93
C ARG A 84 -0.65 19.38 -12.96
N CYS A 85 0.04 20.52 -13.13
CA CYS A 85 1.50 20.56 -13.16
C CYS A 85 2.11 20.70 -11.75
N HIS A 86 2.91 19.72 -11.37
CA HIS A 86 3.75 19.74 -10.16
C HIS A 86 5.13 20.22 -10.53
N VAL A 87 5.58 21.32 -9.94
CA VAL A 87 6.90 21.89 -10.26
C VAL A 87 7.93 21.31 -9.32
N ARG A 88 8.98 20.74 -9.91
CA ARG A 88 10.12 20.25 -9.16
C ARG A 88 11.41 20.52 -9.91
N SER A 89 12.16 21.51 -9.43
CA SER A 89 13.55 21.69 -9.80
C SER A 89 14.45 20.78 -8.94
N GLY A 90 15.57 20.35 -9.51
CA GLY A 90 16.58 19.56 -8.81
C GLY A 90 16.66 18.10 -9.25
N GLY A 91 17.60 17.41 -8.62
CA GLY A 91 17.95 16.04 -8.95
C GLY A 91 16.99 15.01 -8.39
N PHE A 92 16.89 13.88 -9.10
CA PHE A 92 16.18 12.70 -8.64
C PHE A 92 17.15 11.55 -8.39
N PRO A 93 16.83 10.61 -7.47
CA PRO A 93 17.53 9.33 -7.41
C PRO A 93 17.53 8.63 -8.77
N ALA A 94 18.55 7.83 -9.04
CA ALA A 94 18.59 7.04 -10.26
C ALA A 94 17.33 6.16 -10.38
N HIS A 95 16.82 6.06 -11.60
CA HIS A 95 15.66 5.25 -11.98
C HIS A 95 14.33 5.69 -11.36
N SER A 96 14.22 6.95 -10.93
CA SER A 96 12.97 7.52 -10.40
C SER A 96 11.79 7.48 -11.37
N PHE A 97 12.03 7.33 -12.67
CA PHE A 97 11.04 7.29 -13.74
C PHE A 97 11.14 5.99 -14.56
N ILE A 98 9.98 5.41 -14.85
CA ILE A 98 9.78 4.17 -15.61
C ILE A 98 9.19 4.54 -16.98
N PRO A 99 9.67 3.95 -18.09
CA PRO A 99 9.06 4.19 -19.40
C PRO A 99 7.61 3.68 -19.41
N ALA A 100 6.68 4.56 -19.78
CA ALA A 100 5.24 4.26 -19.86
C ALA A 100 4.76 4.14 -21.31
N ALA A 101 5.27 5.00 -22.19
CA ALA A 101 5.01 4.99 -23.63
C ALA A 101 6.16 5.69 -24.38
N ALA A 102 6.05 5.83 -25.70
CA ALA A 102 6.96 6.67 -26.47
C ALA A 102 6.96 8.10 -25.88
N ASP A 103 8.16 8.61 -25.55
CA ASP A 103 8.36 9.91 -24.91
C ASP A 103 7.54 10.16 -23.62
N THR A 104 7.01 9.13 -22.96
CA THR A 104 6.25 9.28 -21.73
C THR A 104 6.79 8.36 -20.66
N PHE A 105 6.99 8.92 -19.47
CA PHE A 105 7.50 8.23 -18.30
C PHE A 105 6.51 8.38 -17.15
N SER A 106 6.43 7.38 -16.30
CA SER A 106 5.72 7.47 -15.02
C SER A 106 6.71 7.55 -13.87
N SER A 107 6.35 8.25 -12.79
CA SER A 107 7.04 8.07 -11.51
C SER A 107 7.08 6.58 -11.15
N SER A 108 8.25 6.10 -10.76
CA SER A 108 8.39 4.80 -10.10
C SER A 108 7.50 4.75 -8.84
N PRO A 109 7.09 3.54 -8.38
CA PRO A 109 6.35 3.40 -7.13
C PRO A 109 7.00 4.14 -5.97
N GLU A 110 8.34 4.11 -5.88
CA GLU A 110 9.09 4.76 -4.82
C GLU A 110 9.05 6.29 -4.92
N LEU A 111 9.16 6.86 -6.12
CA LEU A 111 8.98 8.30 -6.34
C LEU A 111 7.53 8.72 -6.09
N ALA A 112 6.55 7.95 -6.57
CA ALA A 112 5.14 8.24 -6.40
C ALA A 112 4.76 8.26 -4.91
N PHE A 113 5.29 7.35 -4.10
CA PHE A 113 5.11 7.35 -2.64
C PHE A 113 5.57 8.67 -1.99
N VAL A 114 6.75 9.19 -2.37
CA VAL A 114 7.24 10.48 -1.85
C VAL A 114 6.37 11.64 -2.32
N GLN A 115 5.96 11.65 -3.59
CA GLN A 115 5.08 12.69 -4.15
C GLN A 115 3.72 12.70 -3.45
N MET A 116 3.14 11.54 -3.18
CA MET A 116 1.87 11.42 -2.45
C MET A 116 1.99 11.82 -0.98
N ALA A 117 3.20 11.87 -0.41
CA ALA A 117 3.38 12.40 0.93
C ALA A 117 3.11 13.91 1.04
N GLU A 118 3.06 14.64 -0.09
CA GLU A 118 2.64 16.04 -0.12
C GLU A 118 1.11 16.19 -0.03
N THR A 119 0.37 15.18 -0.52
CA THR A 119 -1.10 15.23 -0.66
C THR A 119 -1.82 14.46 0.43
N LEU A 120 -1.24 13.34 0.89
CA LEU A 120 -1.85 12.45 1.87
C LEU A 120 -1.47 12.83 3.31
N ASP A 121 -2.42 12.67 4.21
CA ASP A 121 -2.16 12.62 5.64
C ASP A 121 -1.38 11.34 6.04
N PRO A 122 -0.82 11.27 7.25
CA PRO A 122 0.03 10.14 7.62
C PRO A 122 -0.66 8.77 7.55
N PRO A 123 -1.88 8.54 8.06
CA PRO A 123 -2.57 7.26 7.88
C PRO A 123 -2.77 6.86 6.41
N ARG A 124 -3.25 7.78 5.56
CA ARG A 124 -3.42 7.51 4.12
C ARG A 124 -2.11 7.19 3.43
N LEU A 125 -1.01 7.82 3.84
CA LEU A 125 0.30 7.53 3.30
C LEU A 125 0.83 6.14 3.71
N VAL A 126 0.59 5.71 4.96
CA VAL A 126 0.95 4.34 5.36
C VAL A 126 0.12 3.32 4.58
N LYS A 127 -1.19 3.56 4.43
CA LYS A 127 -2.08 2.74 3.59
C LYS A 127 -1.57 2.59 2.16
N LEU A 128 -1.18 3.69 1.51
CA LEU A 128 -0.57 3.63 0.18
C LEU A 128 0.73 2.80 0.18
N GLY A 129 1.54 2.90 1.24
CA GLY A 129 2.73 2.08 1.39
C GLY A 129 2.43 0.58 1.47
N ASP A 130 1.39 0.21 2.22
CA ASP A 130 0.90 -1.16 2.34
C ASP A 130 0.36 -1.68 1.01
N GLU A 131 -0.41 -0.87 0.27
CA GLU A 131 -0.89 -1.19 -1.08
C GLU A 131 0.27 -1.44 -2.07
N LEU A 132 1.24 -0.52 -2.10
CA LEU A 132 2.40 -0.64 -2.98
C LEU A 132 3.29 -1.85 -2.66
N CYS A 133 3.30 -2.28 -1.39
CA CYS A 133 4.03 -3.44 -0.90
C CYS A 133 3.14 -4.69 -0.74
N GLY A 134 1.87 -4.63 -1.19
CA GLY A 134 0.89 -5.70 -1.13
C GLY A 134 0.58 -6.30 -2.50
N THR A 135 -0.36 -7.24 -2.54
CA THR A 135 -0.67 -8.06 -3.72
C THR A 135 -2.14 -7.93 -4.14
N TYR A 136 -2.74 -6.73 -4.07
CA TYR A 136 -4.18 -6.54 -4.37
C TYR A 136 -4.54 -5.26 -5.16
N GLY A 137 -3.56 -4.56 -5.75
CA GLY A 137 -3.78 -3.28 -6.44
C GLY A 137 -3.58 -2.04 -5.57
N ILE A 138 -4.00 -0.87 -6.06
CA ILE A 138 -3.81 0.45 -5.41
C ILE A 138 -5.18 1.09 -5.18
N GLU A 139 -5.84 0.70 -4.09
CA GLU A 139 -7.15 1.23 -3.69
C GLU A 139 -7.11 2.76 -3.46
N THR A 140 -5.95 3.34 -3.10
CA THR A 140 -5.77 4.80 -2.97
C THR A 140 -6.17 5.57 -4.24
N VAL A 141 -6.12 4.93 -5.41
CA VAL A 141 -6.59 5.50 -6.69
C VAL A 141 -7.81 4.77 -7.26
N GLY A 142 -8.54 4.03 -6.42
CA GLY A 142 -9.78 3.35 -6.78
C GLY A 142 -9.59 2.14 -7.70
N ILE A 143 -8.41 1.54 -7.74
CA ILE A 143 -8.12 0.39 -8.61
C ILE A 143 -7.68 -0.78 -7.74
N VAL A 144 -8.54 -1.79 -7.64
CA VAL A 144 -8.30 -3.03 -6.90
C VAL A 144 -8.13 -4.18 -7.90
N ASP A 145 -7.14 -5.03 -7.66
CA ASP A 145 -6.75 -6.16 -8.50
C ASP A 145 -6.31 -7.32 -7.59
N PHE A 146 -7.24 -8.22 -7.27
CA PHE A 146 -7.00 -9.36 -6.37
C PHE A 146 -6.19 -10.50 -7.02
N ASP A 147 -5.96 -10.44 -8.34
CA ASP A 147 -5.20 -11.47 -9.07
C ASP A 147 -3.69 -11.15 -9.13
N ARG A 148 -3.29 -9.99 -8.60
CA ARG A 148 -1.89 -9.56 -8.56
C ARG A 148 -1.06 -10.49 -7.67
N GLU A 149 0.09 -10.96 -8.18
CA GLU A 149 0.95 -11.90 -7.43
C GLU A 149 2.19 -11.23 -6.83
N SER A 150 2.70 -10.16 -7.45
CA SER A 150 3.88 -9.43 -6.97
C SER A 150 3.57 -7.98 -6.59
N PRO A 151 4.18 -7.44 -5.53
CA PRO A 151 3.96 -6.05 -5.15
C PRO A 151 4.55 -5.06 -6.18
N PHE A 152 4.10 -3.80 -6.13
CA PHE A 152 4.62 -2.75 -7.00
C PHE A 152 6.05 -2.35 -6.61
N THR A 153 6.37 -2.41 -5.32
CA THR A 153 7.70 -2.23 -4.76
C THR A 153 7.83 -3.01 -3.45
N THR A 154 8.94 -2.85 -2.76
CA THR A 154 9.15 -3.44 -1.44
C THR A 154 9.57 -2.36 -0.44
N VAL A 155 9.44 -2.64 0.86
CA VAL A 155 9.89 -1.72 1.90
C VAL A 155 11.38 -1.42 1.75
N GLU A 156 12.21 -2.41 1.42
CA GLU A 156 13.65 -2.23 1.22
C GLU A 156 13.95 -1.30 0.04
N ARG A 157 13.15 -1.37 -1.03
CA ARG A 157 13.29 -0.49 -2.20
C ARG A 157 12.83 0.93 -1.88
N LEU A 158 11.73 1.09 -1.15
CA LEU A 158 11.28 2.39 -0.64
C LEU A 158 12.34 3.03 0.24
N GLU A 159 12.87 2.29 1.23
CA GLU A 159 13.92 2.79 2.12
C GLU A 159 15.19 3.18 1.35
N ARG A 160 15.63 2.33 0.41
CA ARG A 160 16.78 2.64 -0.45
C ARG A 160 16.56 3.89 -1.29
N PHE A 161 15.35 4.13 -1.78
CA PHE A 161 15.00 5.34 -2.50
C PHE A 161 15.03 6.56 -1.55
N LEU A 162 14.41 6.45 -0.38
CA LEU A 162 14.32 7.51 0.63
C LEU A 162 15.69 7.93 1.20
N LEU A 163 16.68 7.02 1.21
CA LEU A 163 18.06 7.32 1.57
C LEU A 163 18.77 8.18 0.53
N LYS A 164 18.47 7.98 -0.76
CA LYS A 164 19.08 8.71 -1.89
C LYS A 164 18.33 9.99 -2.25
N ALA A 165 17.05 10.06 -1.90
CA ALA A 165 16.22 11.23 -2.15
C ALA A 165 16.65 12.38 -1.24
N GLU A 166 16.90 13.54 -1.85
CA GLU A 166 17.31 14.74 -1.12
C GLU A 166 16.38 15.91 -1.43
N ARG A 167 16.06 16.68 -0.38
CA ARG A 167 15.31 17.95 -0.46
C ARG A 167 13.94 17.84 -1.13
N MET A 168 13.37 16.64 -1.25
CA MET A 168 12.03 16.42 -1.82
C MET A 168 10.95 16.82 -0.81
N PRO A 169 9.88 17.52 -1.21
CA PRO A 169 8.81 17.83 -0.27
C PRO A 169 8.10 16.51 0.08
N GLY A 170 7.54 16.45 1.29
CA GLY A 170 6.95 15.20 1.80
C GLY A 170 7.97 14.12 2.21
N LEU A 171 9.27 14.26 1.92
CA LEU A 171 10.29 13.23 2.21
C LEU A 171 10.33 12.78 3.67
N GLU A 172 10.29 13.71 4.62
CA GLU A 172 10.26 13.36 6.05
C GLU A 172 8.97 12.64 6.47
N LYS A 173 7.84 13.01 5.85
CA LYS A 173 6.56 12.31 6.08
C LYS A 173 6.62 10.91 5.49
N ALA A 174 7.17 10.74 4.28
CA ALA A 174 7.39 9.46 3.64
C ALA A 174 8.32 8.55 4.46
N ARG A 175 9.44 9.07 4.99
CA ARG A 175 10.33 8.34 5.92
C ARG A 175 9.60 7.86 7.18
N ARG A 176 8.74 8.70 7.76
CA ARG A 176 7.93 8.34 8.94
C ARG A 176 6.87 7.30 8.61
N ALA A 177 6.28 7.35 7.41
CA ALA A 177 5.28 6.39 6.97
C ALA A 177 5.91 5.03 6.62
N ALA A 178 7.07 5.01 5.94
CA ALA A 178 7.78 3.79 5.56
C ALA A 178 8.06 2.86 6.75
N ARG A 179 8.42 3.43 7.91
CA ARG A 179 8.63 2.69 9.17
C ARG A 179 7.39 2.00 9.75
N ARG A 180 6.22 2.23 9.18
CA ARG A 180 4.92 1.69 9.64
C ARG A 180 4.28 0.76 8.62
N ILE A 181 4.89 0.57 7.46
CA ILE A 181 4.37 -0.29 6.40
C ILE A 181 4.44 -1.75 6.87
N ALA A 182 3.35 -2.48 6.65
CA ALA A 182 3.25 -3.92 6.82
C ALA A 182 3.17 -4.58 5.43
N PRO A 183 4.31 -4.95 4.83
CA PRO A 183 4.34 -5.48 3.48
C PRO A 183 3.63 -6.84 3.39
N GLY A 184 3.03 -7.14 2.24
CA GLY A 184 2.43 -8.45 1.97
C GLY A 184 0.95 -8.59 2.32
N SER A 185 0.23 -7.49 2.51
CA SER A 185 -1.25 -7.50 2.55
C SER A 185 -1.82 -7.98 1.21
N ALA A 186 -2.83 -8.86 1.26
CA ALA A 186 -3.46 -9.45 0.08
C ALA A 186 -4.87 -8.92 -0.19
N SER A 187 -5.35 -7.94 0.59
CA SER A 187 -6.63 -7.28 0.35
C SER A 187 -6.70 -5.89 0.99
N PRO A 188 -7.60 -5.01 0.52
CA PRO A 188 -7.85 -3.74 1.18
C PRO A 188 -8.26 -3.88 2.65
N MET A 189 -9.04 -4.93 2.97
CA MET A 189 -9.51 -5.18 4.33
C MET A 189 -8.39 -5.64 5.27
N GLU A 190 -7.44 -6.46 4.81
CA GLU A 190 -6.23 -6.77 5.57
C GLU A 190 -5.44 -5.49 5.89
N THR A 191 -5.30 -4.59 4.91
CA THR A 191 -4.66 -3.28 5.09
C THR A 191 -5.44 -2.39 6.06
N ALA A 192 -6.77 -2.44 6.07
CA ALA A 192 -7.57 -1.71 7.05
C ALA A 192 -7.33 -2.25 8.48
N VAL A 193 -7.35 -3.57 8.65
CA VAL A 193 -7.16 -4.24 9.94
C VAL A 193 -5.78 -3.93 10.52
N ILE A 194 -4.73 -4.02 9.71
CA ILE A 194 -3.36 -3.75 10.17
C ILE A 194 -3.19 -2.30 10.61
N LEU A 195 -3.75 -1.33 9.88
CA LEU A 195 -3.67 0.08 10.24
C LEU A 195 -4.43 0.38 11.52
N LEU A 196 -5.64 -0.17 11.69
CA LEU A 196 -6.43 -0.03 12.92
C LEU A 196 -5.67 -0.58 14.13
N PHE A 197 -5.06 -1.75 14.01
CA PHE A 197 -4.34 -2.38 15.12
C PHE A 197 -2.98 -1.75 15.40
N CYS A 198 -2.19 -1.41 14.39
CA CYS A 198 -0.77 -1.15 14.55
C CYS A 198 -0.38 0.33 14.43
N LEU A 199 -1.20 1.19 13.82
CA LEU A 199 -0.91 2.62 13.85
C LEU A 199 -0.86 3.12 15.31
N PRO A 200 0.02 4.08 15.62
CA PRO A 200 0.12 4.60 16.98
C PRO A 200 -1.18 5.32 17.39
N PRO A 201 -1.47 5.42 18.71
CA PRO A 201 -2.68 6.08 19.22
C PRO A 201 -2.91 7.49 18.67
N ARG A 202 -1.86 8.29 18.53
CA ARG A 202 -1.96 9.65 17.93
C ARG A 202 -2.46 9.67 16.47
N LEU A 203 -2.46 8.53 15.78
CA LEU A 203 -2.97 8.35 14.43
C LEU A 203 -4.24 7.48 14.41
N GLY A 204 -4.84 7.21 15.57
CA GLY A 204 -6.12 6.50 15.71
C GLY A 204 -6.03 4.98 15.91
N GLY A 205 -4.85 4.37 15.76
CA GLY A 205 -4.70 2.93 15.95
C GLY A 205 -4.46 2.53 17.42
N TYR A 206 -4.36 1.23 17.68
CA TYR A 206 -4.08 0.69 19.02
C TYR A 206 -2.58 0.64 19.37
N GLY A 207 -1.70 0.83 18.39
CA GLY A 207 -0.24 0.79 18.60
C GLY A 207 0.30 -0.60 18.91
N LEU A 208 -0.35 -1.65 18.43
CA LEU A 208 0.18 -3.01 18.48
C LEU A 208 1.46 -3.12 17.63
N PRO A 209 2.39 -4.04 17.97
CA PRO A 209 3.55 -4.33 17.12
C PRO A 209 3.10 -4.84 15.75
N LEU A 210 3.89 -4.59 14.71
CA LEU A 210 3.59 -5.10 13.37
C LEU A 210 3.71 -6.63 13.32
N PRO A 211 2.67 -7.36 12.87
CA PRO A 211 2.75 -8.77 12.53
C PRO A 211 3.49 -9.00 11.20
N ALA A 212 3.83 -10.25 10.94
CA ALA A 212 4.10 -10.71 9.58
C ALA A 212 2.76 -10.88 8.84
N MET A 213 2.54 -10.07 7.79
CA MET A 213 1.38 -10.23 6.93
C MET A 213 1.51 -11.51 6.11
N ASN A 214 0.40 -12.22 5.95
CA ASN A 214 0.36 -13.47 5.19
C ASN A 214 1.46 -14.48 5.62
N GLY A 215 1.86 -14.37 6.90
CA GLY A 215 2.99 -15.07 7.49
C GLY A 215 2.71 -16.54 7.67
N ARG A 216 3.76 -17.36 7.63
CA ARG A 216 3.64 -18.81 7.83
C ARG A 216 3.87 -19.14 9.30
N ALA A 217 2.88 -19.77 9.92
CA ALA A 217 3.05 -20.36 11.24
C ALA A 217 4.19 -21.38 11.20
N ASN A 218 5.21 -21.18 12.05
CA ASN A 218 6.43 -21.98 11.99
C ASN A 218 6.13 -23.43 12.36
N LEU A 219 6.18 -24.32 11.38
CA LEU A 219 6.11 -25.75 11.58
C LEU A 219 7.45 -26.18 12.20
N LYS A 220 7.56 -26.27 13.53
CA LYS A 220 8.67 -27.02 14.14
C LYS A 220 8.75 -28.36 13.39
N LYS A 221 9.94 -28.68 12.85
CA LYS A 221 10.26 -29.82 11.97
C LYS A 221 9.50 -31.09 12.39
N GLN A 222 8.28 -31.26 11.90
CA GLN A 222 7.56 -32.52 11.94
C GLN A 222 7.71 -33.12 10.56
N ALA A 223 8.23 -34.34 10.53
CA ALA A 223 8.51 -35.07 9.30
C ALA A 223 7.24 -35.18 8.44
N GLY A 224 7.34 -34.80 7.17
CA GLY A 224 6.33 -35.10 6.15
C GLY A 224 5.50 -33.94 5.60
N LEU A 225 5.54 -32.73 6.19
CA LEU A 225 4.78 -31.58 5.68
C LEU A 225 5.65 -30.67 4.81
N LYS A 226 5.19 -30.38 3.59
CA LYS A 226 5.88 -29.47 2.68
C LYS A 226 5.87 -28.06 3.29
N PRO A 227 7.02 -27.38 3.43
CA PRO A 227 7.12 -26.00 3.95
C PRO A 227 6.31 -24.94 3.18
N SER A 228 5.75 -25.31 2.02
CA SER A 228 5.00 -24.47 1.10
C SER A 228 3.47 -24.59 1.22
N ASP A 229 2.95 -25.32 2.21
CA ASP A 229 1.50 -25.52 2.33
C ASP A 229 0.79 -24.19 2.68
N LYS A 230 -0.09 -23.74 1.76
CA LYS A 230 -0.91 -22.53 1.93
C LYS A 230 -1.77 -22.60 3.20
N ARG A 231 -2.06 -23.81 3.68
CA ARG A 231 -2.84 -24.07 4.90
C ARG A 231 -2.28 -23.43 6.17
N TYR A 232 -1.00 -23.07 6.20
CA TYR A 232 -0.38 -22.45 7.39
C TYR A 232 -0.07 -20.96 7.23
N ARG A 233 -0.55 -20.32 6.15
CA ARG A 233 -0.54 -18.86 6.03
C ARG A 233 -1.66 -18.29 6.88
N CYS A 234 -1.33 -17.27 7.67
CA CYS A 234 -2.30 -16.47 8.42
C CYS A 234 -2.18 -15.02 7.98
N ASP A 235 -3.30 -14.30 7.90
CA ASP A 235 -3.31 -12.93 7.36
C ASP A 235 -2.44 -11.99 8.18
N LEU A 236 -2.54 -12.07 9.52
CA LEU A 236 -1.67 -11.36 10.45
C LEU A 236 -1.08 -12.37 11.45
N LEU A 237 0.24 -12.53 11.48
CA LEU A 237 0.92 -13.46 12.39
C LEU A 237 1.93 -12.75 13.29
N TRP A 238 1.75 -12.85 14.61
CA TRP A 238 2.78 -12.53 15.60
C TRP A 238 3.44 -13.83 16.06
N THR A 239 4.50 -14.24 15.36
CA THR A 239 5.15 -15.53 15.55
C THR A 239 5.62 -15.75 16.99
N ASP A 240 6.28 -14.76 17.59
CA ASP A 240 6.85 -14.87 18.95
C ASP A 240 5.77 -15.02 20.03
N ALA A 241 4.58 -14.48 19.78
CA ALA A 241 3.44 -14.56 20.69
C ALA A 241 2.50 -15.74 20.40
N GLY A 242 2.77 -16.51 19.34
CA GLY A 242 1.92 -17.64 18.95
C GLY A 242 0.47 -17.24 18.70
N ILE A 243 0.24 -16.06 18.11
CA ILE A 243 -1.12 -15.56 17.83
C ILE A 243 -1.23 -15.09 16.39
N ALA A 244 -2.33 -15.47 15.76
CA ALA A 244 -2.71 -15.11 14.41
C ALA A 244 -4.09 -14.45 14.40
N VAL A 245 -4.31 -13.52 13.47
CA VAL A 245 -5.62 -12.99 13.14
C VAL A 245 -5.93 -13.35 11.69
N GLU A 246 -7.16 -13.80 11.46
CA GLU A 246 -7.68 -14.13 10.13
C GLU A 246 -8.93 -13.32 9.84
N TYR A 247 -8.93 -12.63 8.70
CA TYR A 247 -10.07 -11.89 8.20
C TYR A 247 -10.96 -12.84 7.39
N ASP A 248 -12.14 -13.11 7.94
CA ASP A 248 -13.16 -13.89 7.27
C ASP A 248 -14.05 -12.96 6.44
N SER A 249 -13.83 -12.97 5.11
CA SER A 249 -14.61 -12.20 4.14
C SER A 249 -16.00 -12.79 3.89
N PHE A 250 -16.28 -14.02 4.33
CA PHE A 250 -17.52 -14.73 4.01
C PHE A 250 -18.50 -14.70 5.18
N LEU A 251 -19.65 -14.05 4.96
CA LEU A 251 -20.79 -14.16 5.87
C LEU A 251 -21.89 -15.12 5.39
N HIS A 252 -21.90 -15.60 4.13
CA HIS A 252 -22.97 -16.47 3.65
C HIS A 252 -22.49 -17.52 2.62
N HIS A 253 -22.78 -18.80 2.89
CA HIS A 253 -22.61 -20.01 2.04
C HIS A 253 -21.32 -20.85 2.16
N SER A 254 -20.65 -20.93 3.31
CA SER A 254 -19.66 -22.01 3.52
C SER A 254 -20.36 -23.37 3.60
N SER A 255 -19.97 -24.31 2.76
CA SER A 255 -20.43 -25.70 2.82
C SER A 255 -20.03 -26.36 4.15
N ARG A 256 -20.73 -27.43 4.56
CA ARG A 256 -20.35 -28.22 5.75
C ARG A 256 -18.92 -28.76 5.65
N ALA A 257 -18.44 -29.05 4.44
CA ALA A 257 -17.09 -29.53 4.19
C ALA A 257 -16.02 -28.45 4.43
N GLU A 258 -16.27 -27.21 4.01
CA GLU A 258 -15.39 -26.06 4.23
C GLU A 258 -15.31 -25.70 5.71
N LEU A 259 -16.45 -25.64 6.40
CA LEU A 259 -16.47 -25.41 7.86
C LEU A 259 -15.66 -26.47 8.62
N ALA A 260 -15.77 -27.74 8.22
CA ALA A 260 -14.99 -28.82 8.81
C ALA A 260 -13.48 -28.70 8.50
N ASN A 261 -13.13 -28.26 7.28
CA ASN A 261 -11.74 -28.00 6.89
C ASN A 261 -11.12 -26.86 7.71
N ASP A 262 -11.86 -25.77 7.92
CA ASP A 262 -11.41 -24.62 8.71
C ASP A 262 -11.27 -24.97 10.18
N ALA A 263 -12.21 -25.73 10.75
CA ALA A 263 -12.09 -26.24 12.11
C ALA A 263 -10.84 -27.12 12.27
N ARG A 264 -10.59 -28.05 11.33
CA ARG A 264 -9.36 -28.85 11.31
C ARG A 264 -8.11 -27.98 11.23
N ARG A 265 -8.09 -26.99 10.34
CA ARG A 265 -6.96 -26.07 10.15
C ARG A 265 -6.67 -25.26 11.43
N ARG A 266 -7.69 -24.73 12.11
CA ARG A 266 -7.53 -24.02 13.39
C ARG A 266 -6.99 -24.94 14.48
N ASN A 267 -7.47 -26.18 14.56
CA ASN A 267 -6.95 -27.17 15.51
C ASN A 267 -5.48 -27.51 15.24
N ASP A 268 -5.09 -27.66 13.96
CA ASP A 268 -3.70 -27.91 13.57
C ASP A 268 -2.77 -26.76 13.97
N LEU A 269 -3.23 -25.51 13.83
CA LEU A 269 -2.50 -24.32 14.28
C LEU A 269 -2.40 -24.25 15.80
N LEU A 270 -3.50 -24.56 16.51
CA LEU A 270 -3.52 -24.59 17.97
C LEU A 270 -2.56 -25.64 18.54
N ALA A 271 -2.52 -26.84 17.95
CA ALA A 271 -1.57 -27.90 18.32
C ALA A 271 -0.09 -27.47 18.12
N ARG A 272 0.14 -26.43 17.33
CA ARG A 272 1.46 -25.82 17.07
C ARG A 272 1.70 -24.56 17.91
N ASN A 273 0.87 -24.33 18.93
CA ASN A 273 0.88 -23.15 19.79
C ASN A 273 0.59 -21.84 19.06
N VAL A 274 -0.21 -21.91 17.98
CA VAL A 274 -0.71 -20.72 17.28
C VAL A 274 -2.21 -20.61 17.52
N THR A 275 -2.59 -19.63 18.34
CA THR A 275 -4.00 -19.30 18.58
C THR A 275 -4.49 -18.41 17.45
N VAL A 276 -5.55 -18.84 16.74
CA VAL A 276 -6.17 -18.05 15.67
C VAL A 276 -7.37 -17.28 16.22
N VAL A 277 -7.38 -15.97 16.00
CA VAL A 277 -8.50 -15.07 16.28
C VAL A 277 -9.15 -14.69 14.94
N SER A 278 -10.35 -15.20 14.68
CA SER A 278 -11.09 -14.81 13.48
C SER A 278 -11.80 -13.48 13.69
N ILE A 279 -11.66 -12.57 12.74
CA ILE A 279 -12.39 -11.31 12.68
C ILE A 279 -13.21 -11.27 11.39
N THR A 280 -14.40 -10.68 11.46
CA THR A 280 -15.25 -10.48 10.28
C THR A 280 -15.29 -8.99 9.94
N GLY A 281 -15.87 -8.65 8.79
CA GLY A 281 -16.19 -7.26 8.50
C GLY A 281 -16.99 -6.59 9.64
N ARG A 282 -17.97 -7.29 10.24
CA ARG A 282 -18.76 -6.77 11.38
C ARG A 282 -17.88 -6.37 12.55
N THR A 283 -16.87 -7.19 12.86
CA THR A 283 -15.89 -6.90 13.91
C THR A 283 -15.10 -5.63 13.60
N VAL A 284 -14.74 -5.41 12.34
CA VAL A 284 -14.03 -4.21 11.90
C VAL A 284 -14.93 -2.98 11.93
N TRP A 285 -16.18 -3.07 11.48
CA TRP A 285 -17.14 -1.95 11.46
C TRP A 285 -17.61 -1.54 12.87
N ASN A 286 -17.73 -2.47 13.80
CA ASN A 286 -18.16 -2.19 15.15
C ASN A 286 -16.97 -1.85 16.04
N LEU A 287 -16.74 -0.56 16.30
CA LEU A 287 -15.65 -0.08 17.17
C LEU A 287 -15.62 -0.73 18.56
N ILE A 288 -16.77 -1.15 19.10
CA ILE A 288 -16.84 -1.85 20.39
C ILE A 288 -16.28 -3.27 20.27
N GLU A 289 -16.63 -4.00 19.20
CA GLU A 289 -16.08 -5.33 18.93
C GLU A 289 -14.59 -5.25 18.61
N LEU A 290 -14.20 -4.28 17.78
CA LEU A 290 -12.80 -4.01 17.45
C LEU A 290 -11.96 -3.72 18.71
N ASP A 291 -12.44 -2.90 19.65
CA ASP A 291 -11.76 -2.59 20.90
C ASP A 291 -11.58 -3.83 21.79
N ARG A 292 -12.57 -4.71 21.84
CA ARG A 292 -12.46 -5.99 22.56
C ARG A 292 -11.36 -6.87 21.96
N ILE A 293 -11.32 -7.01 20.64
CA ILE A 293 -10.28 -7.80 19.96
C ILE A 293 -8.91 -7.15 20.16
N ALA A 294 -8.77 -5.84 19.97
CA ALA A 294 -7.50 -5.15 20.16
C ALA A 294 -6.95 -5.31 21.58
N ARG A 295 -7.79 -5.24 22.62
CA ARG A 295 -7.39 -5.50 24.02
C ARG A 295 -6.99 -6.94 24.26
N LEU A 296 -7.68 -7.90 23.65
CA LEU A 296 -7.31 -9.32 23.71
C LEU A 296 -5.93 -9.55 23.08
N LEU A 297 -5.69 -8.99 21.89
CA LEU A 297 -4.40 -9.06 21.22
C LEU A 297 -3.32 -8.38 22.06
N ALA A 298 -3.56 -7.17 22.57
CA ALA A 298 -2.62 -6.44 23.40
C ALA A 298 -2.18 -7.24 24.64
N LYS A 299 -3.14 -7.87 25.34
CA LYS A 299 -2.87 -8.73 26.50
C LYS A 299 -1.98 -9.91 26.12
N ARG A 300 -2.26 -10.56 24.99
CA ARG A 300 -1.46 -11.70 24.48
C ARG A 300 -0.07 -11.29 24.02
N LEU A 301 0.06 -10.10 23.46
CA LEU A 301 1.33 -9.52 22.98
C LEU A 301 2.15 -8.86 24.10
N GLY A 302 1.66 -8.86 25.36
CA GLY A 302 2.32 -8.15 26.47
C GLY A 302 2.39 -6.64 26.27
N LYS A 303 1.53 -6.07 25.41
CA LYS A 303 1.54 -4.65 25.05
C LYS A 303 0.55 -3.88 25.93
N ARG A 304 1.05 -2.92 26.69
CA ARG A 304 0.20 -1.91 27.32
C ARG A 304 -0.33 -0.94 26.26
N LEU A 305 -1.65 -0.79 26.21
CA LEU A 305 -2.32 0.17 25.34
C LEU A 305 -2.34 1.54 26.01
N ASP A 306 -1.94 2.56 25.25
CA ASP A 306 -2.07 3.97 25.62
C ASP A 306 -3.29 4.57 24.90
N VAL A 307 -4.47 4.08 25.28
CA VAL A 307 -5.75 4.35 24.63
C VAL A 307 -6.79 4.76 25.67
N GLY A 308 -7.74 5.62 25.28
CA GLY A 308 -8.86 6.02 26.13
C GLY A 308 -9.00 7.53 26.36
N GLY A 309 -7.97 8.33 26.04
CA GLY A 309 -8.08 9.79 26.03
C GLY A 309 -9.00 10.31 24.93
N SER A 310 -9.60 11.49 25.12
CA SER A 310 -10.49 12.14 24.14
C SER A 310 -9.81 12.36 22.78
N GLY A 311 -8.53 12.74 22.78
CA GLY A 311 -7.73 12.90 21.56
C GLY A 311 -7.57 11.59 20.76
N TRP A 312 -7.36 10.46 21.46
CA TRP A 312 -7.28 9.15 20.81
C TRP A 312 -8.63 8.73 20.24
N ARG A 313 -9.72 8.89 21.00
CA ARG A 313 -11.08 8.57 20.52
C ARG A 313 -11.40 9.30 19.23
N LYS A 314 -11.08 10.60 19.14
CA LYS A 314 -11.29 11.38 17.91
C LYS A 314 -10.47 10.82 16.74
N ALA A 315 -9.16 10.63 16.95
CA ALA A 315 -8.29 10.08 15.91
C ALA A 315 -8.71 8.65 15.49
N GLN A 316 -9.22 7.85 16.41
CA GLN A 316 -9.74 6.50 16.14
C GLN A 316 -10.97 6.55 15.25
N HIS A 317 -11.93 7.44 15.52
CA HIS A 317 -13.10 7.60 14.65
C HIS A 317 -12.71 8.12 13.25
N GLU A 318 -11.76 9.05 13.17
CA GLU A 318 -11.24 9.56 11.89
C GLU A 318 -10.55 8.46 11.08
N LEU A 319 -9.67 7.67 11.71
CA LEU A 319 -8.99 6.53 11.08
C LEU A 319 -10.00 5.46 10.65
N HIS A 320 -10.92 5.09 11.54
CA HIS A 320 -11.93 4.08 11.28
C HIS A 320 -12.84 4.49 10.12
N GLY A 321 -13.40 5.69 10.14
CA GLY A 321 -14.22 6.21 9.04
C GLY A 321 -13.45 6.32 7.72
N MET A 322 -12.16 6.70 7.77
CA MET A 322 -11.29 6.75 6.59
C MET A 322 -11.05 5.37 5.96
N LEU A 323 -10.92 4.32 6.78
CA LEU A 323 -10.66 2.96 6.31
C LEU A 323 -11.94 2.21 5.94
N THR A 324 -13.05 2.43 6.65
CA THR A 324 -14.29 1.68 6.41
C THR A 324 -15.27 2.40 5.48
N GLY A 325 -15.10 3.71 5.27
CA GLY A 325 -16.02 4.54 4.48
C GLY A 325 -15.98 4.28 2.97
N SER A 326 -14.86 3.80 2.43
CA SER A 326 -14.72 3.48 1.00
C SER A 326 -15.45 2.20 0.58
N PHE A 327 -15.74 1.29 1.52
CA PHE A 327 -16.40 0.02 1.22
C PHE A 327 -17.92 0.11 1.01
N PHE A 328 -18.50 1.32 1.09
CA PHE A 328 -19.95 1.54 1.07
C PHE A 328 -20.44 2.68 0.16
N SER A 329 -19.57 3.30 -0.66
CA SER A 329 -20.07 4.18 -1.74
C SER A 329 -20.68 3.42 -2.93
N GLU A 330 -20.67 2.08 -2.90
CA GLU A 330 -21.27 1.19 -3.89
C GLU A 330 -22.39 0.31 -3.27
N ARG A 331 -23.34 0.93 -2.57
CA ARG A 331 -24.69 0.35 -2.38
C ARG A 331 -25.76 1.31 -2.88
#